data_AF-A0AAU0VWY8-F1
#
_entry.id   AF-A0AAU0VWY8-F1
#
_cell.length_a   1.000
_cell.length_b   1.000
_cell.length_c   1.000
_cell.angle_alpha   90.00
_cell.angle_beta   90.00
_cell.angle_gamma   90.00
#
_symmetry.space_group_name_H-M   'P 1'
#
loop_
_entity.id
_entity.type
_entity.pdbx_description
1 polymer ?
#
loop_
_entity_poly.entity_id
_entity_poly.type
_entity_poly.pdbx_seq_one_letter_code
_entity_poly.pdbx_strand_id
1 'polypeptide(L)'
;MPTPDDVQWFGWELHYEGGNSDKFYRFMVTFAPTPAAVGLHGGRGDAGAIGLIETGVDAQAVISKVYDRTRNKENKGYTLTRGFTAFTAPASLSDPASLRTNASALAVHFGRAAVEQGTEEGDPASIPNRRL
;
A
#
# COMPACT_ATOMS: atom_id res chain seq x y z
N MET A 1 17.49 9.01 -7.95
CA MET A 1 18.16 9.16 -6.65
C MET A 1 17.17 9.77 -5.69
N PRO A 2 17.02 9.25 -4.46
CA PRO A 2 16.20 9.91 -3.46
C PRO A 2 16.76 11.31 -3.20
N THR A 3 15.89 12.31 -3.29
CA THR A 3 16.19 13.67 -2.85
C THR A 3 16.20 13.70 -1.31
N PRO A 4 16.85 14.70 -0.67
CA PRO A 4 16.82 14.85 0.79
C PRO A 4 15.40 14.91 1.38
N ASP A 5 14.41 15.21 0.55
CA ASP A 5 13.00 15.33 0.91
C ASP A 5 12.18 14.07 0.59
N ASP A 6 12.81 12.95 0.20
CA ASP A 6 12.07 11.70 -0.02
C ASP A 6 11.93 10.89 1.27
N VAL A 7 10.72 10.36 1.48
CA VAL A 7 10.37 9.50 2.61
C VAL A 7 10.38 8.04 2.15
N GLN A 8 11.00 7.19 2.95
CA GLN A 8 10.98 5.74 2.75
C GLN A 8 9.65 5.16 3.24
N TRP A 9 8.99 4.42 2.35
CA TRP A 9 7.79 3.67 2.62
C TRP A 9 8.00 2.17 2.37
N PHE A 10 7.13 1.37 2.94
CA PHE A 10 7.07 -0.08 2.73
C PHE A 10 5.62 -0.47 2.47
N GLY A 11 5.36 -1.32 1.50
CA GLY A 11 4.00 -1.74 1.19
C GLY A 11 3.89 -3.17 0.72
N TRP A 12 2.66 -3.67 0.71
CA TRP A 12 2.29 -4.96 0.15
C TRP A 12 0.81 -4.96 -0.22
N GLU A 13 0.40 -5.91 -1.05
CA GLU A 13 -0.94 -6.01 -1.57
C GLU A 13 -1.46 -7.44 -1.48
N LEU A 14 -2.70 -7.60 -1.02
CA LEU A 14 -3.40 -8.87 -1.01
C LEU A 14 -4.65 -8.78 -1.89
N HIS A 15 -4.91 -9.82 -2.66
CA HIS A 15 -6.13 -9.96 -3.43
C HIS A 15 -6.99 -11.10 -2.91
N TYR A 16 -8.28 -10.97 -3.13
CA TYR A 16 -9.23 -12.05 -3.01
C TYR A 16 -9.91 -12.22 -4.35
N GLU A 17 -9.73 -13.40 -4.94
CA GLU A 17 -10.44 -13.86 -6.12
C GLU A 17 -11.37 -14.99 -5.70
N GLY A 18 -12.67 -14.73 -5.69
CA GLY A 18 -13.66 -15.74 -5.33
C GLY A 18 -15.06 -15.38 -5.78
N GLY A 19 -15.71 -16.30 -6.50
CA GLY A 19 -17.00 -16.04 -7.15
C GLY A 19 -16.89 -14.92 -8.20
N ASN A 20 -17.76 -13.91 -8.09
CA ASN A 20 -17.75 -12.68 -8.90
C ASN A 20 -17.05 -11.50 -8.20
N SER A 21 -16.30 -11.75 -7.13
CA SER A 21 -15.63 -10.71 -6.35
C SER A 21 -14.14 -10.78 -6.59
N ASP A 22 -13.60 -9.73 -7.19
CA ASP A 22 -12.17 -9.50 -7.33
C ASP A 22 -11.81 -8.22 -6.59
N LYS A 23 -11.15 -8.37 -5.43
CA LYS A 23 -10.90 -7.27 -4.49
C LYS A 23 -9.45 -7.24 -4.08
N PHE A 24 -8.94 -6.04 -3.85
CA PHE A 24 -7.62 -5.84 -3.28
C PHE A 24 -7.67 -5.15 -1.92
N TYR A 25 -6.64 -5.40 -1.11
CA TYR A 25 -6.23 -4.58 0.04
C TYR A 25 -4.75 -4.27 -0.12
N ARG A 26 -4.42 -2.99 -0.13
CA ARG A 26 -3.05 -2.49 -0.19
C ARG A 26 -2.73 -1.80 1.13
N PHE A 27 -1.60 -2.16 1.71
CA PHE A 27 -1.09 -1.53 2.93
C PHE A 27 0.24 -0.85 2.63
N MET A 28 0.42 0.37 3.13
CA MET A 28 1.65 1.13 2.99
C MET A 28 1.97 1.81 4.33
N VAL A 29 3.23 1.72 4.76
CA VAL A 29 3.70 2.25 6.05
C VAL A 29 4.98 3.04 5.88
N THR A 30 5.15 4.06 6.71
CA THR A 30 6.42 4.79 6.90
C THR A 30 6.71 4.90 8.40
N PHE A 31 7.99 5.05 8.74
CA PHE A 31 8.46 5.29 10.11
C PHE A 31 9.07 6.68 10.30
N ALA A 32 9.19 7.46 9.22
CA ALA A 32 9.86 8.76 9.23
C ALA A 32 9.11 9.79 8.36
N PRO A 33 9.17 11.10 8.70
CA PRO A 33 9.65 11.64 9.98
C PRO A 33 8.70 11.29 11.14
N THR A 34 7.48 10.84 10.85
CA THR A 34 6.50 10.36 11.83
C THR A 34 5.94 9.03 11.35
N PRO A 35 5.84 8.00 12.23
CA PRO A 35 5.23 6.75 11.85
C PRO A 35 3.79 6.93 11.38
N ALA A 36 3.48 6.30 10.25
CA ALA A 36 2.14 6.31 9.69
C ALA A 36 1.85 5.05 8.88
N ALA A 37 0.56 4.70 8.79
CA ALA A 37 0.05 3.70 7.88
C ALA A 37 -1.13 4.22 7.08
N VAL A 38 -1.22 3.78 5.84
CA VAL A 38 -2.39 3.96 4.99
C VAL A 38 -2.76 2.64 4.35
N GLY A 39 -4.06 2.38 4.26
CA GLY A 39 -4.61 1.21 3.59
C GLY A 39 -5.68 1.59 2.59
N LEU A 40 -5.58 1.04 1.39
CA LEU A 40 -6.57 1.17 0.33
C LEU A 40 -7.24 -0.17 0.08
N HIS A 41 -8.50 -0.15 -0.32
CA HIS A 41 -9.22 -1.33 -0.76
C HIS A 41 -10.19 -1.02 -1.90
N GLY A 42 -10.39 -1.94 -2.81
CA GLY A 42 -11.29 -1.73 -3.94
C GLY A 42 -11.51 -3.00 -4.74
N GLY A 43 -12.21 -2.87 -5.87
CA GLY A 43 -12.20 -3.89 -6.90
C GLY A 43 -10.87 -3.90 -7.66
N ARG A 44 -10.51 -5.00 -8.32
CA ARG A 44 -9.35 -5.00 -9.22
C ARG A 44 -9.52 -3.94 -10.31
N GLY A 45 -8.46 -3.17 -10.56
CA GLY A 45 -8.45 -2.08 -11.54
C GLY A 45 -9.10 -0.77 -11.07
N ASP A 46 -9.72 -0.75 -9.89
CA ASP A 46 -10.24 0.47 -9.28
C ASP A 46 -9.10 1.25 -8.57
N ALA A 47 -9.27 2.57 -8.45
CA ALA A 47 -8.40 3.43 -7.65
C ALA A 47 -8.44 3.05 -6.15
N GLY A 48 -9.53 2.40 -5.74
CA GLY A 48 -9.78 1.97 -4.37
C GLY A 48 -10.25 3.12 -3.47
N ALA A 49 -10.86 2.73 -2.35
CA ALA A 49 -11.24 3.60 -1.26
C ALA A 49 -10.25 3.48 -0.11
N ILE A 50 -10.09 4.57 0.64
CA ILE A 50 -9.20 4.63 1.80
C ILE A 50 -9.89 3.96 2.99
N GLY A 51 -9.31 2.91 3.53
CA GLY A 51 -9.89 2.11 4.61
C GLY A 51 -9.08 2.05 5.91
N LEU A 52 -7.78 2.38 5.88
CA LEU A 52 -6.95 2.51 7.08
C LEU A 52 -6.15 3.80 6.98
N ILE A 53 -6.14 4.56 8.08
CA ILE A 53 -5.23 5.68 8.30
C ILE A 53 -4.79 5.59 9.75
N GLU A 54 -3.49 5.53 9.98
CA GLU A 54 -2.88 5.61 11.31
C GLU A 54 -1.77 6.67 11.26
N THR A 55 -1.81 7.64 12.16
CA THR A 55 -0.82 8.72 12.26
C THR A 55 -0.63 9.13 13.71
N GLY A 56 0.52 9.73 14.05
CA GLY A 56 0.76 10.32 15.37
C GLY A 56 0.90 9.31 16.52
N VAL A 57 1.19 8.05 16.19
CA VAL A 57 1.47 6.97 17.15
C VAL A 57 2.91 6.47 16.96
N ASP A 58 3.40 5.66 17.89
CA ASP A 58 4.72 5.06 17.74
C ASP A 58 4.77 4.00 16.62
N ALA A 59 5.98 3.66 16.19
CA ALA A 59 6.20 2.71 15.10
C ALA A 59 5.63 1.31 15.40
N GLN A 60 5.63 0.88 16.66
CA GLN A 60 5.14 -0.44 17.06
C GLN A 60 3.62 -0.52 16.91
N ALA A 61 2.90 0.55 17.27
CA ALA A 61 1.45 0.65 17.09
C ALA A 61 1.06 0.62 15.61
N VAL A 62 1.79 1.36 14.75
CA VAL A 62 1.60 1.32 13.29
C VAL A 62 1.75 -0.10 12.75
N ILE A 63 2.86 -0.77 13.10
CA ILE A 63 3.15 -2.13 12.64
C ILE A 63 2.09 -3.10 13.12
N SER A 64 1.75 -3.07 14.41
CA SER A 64 0.78 -4.00 15.01
C SER A 64 -0.58 -3.89 14.32
N LYS A 65 -1.05 -2.66 14.08
CA LYS A 65 -2.34 -2.43 13.43
C LYS A 65 -2.39 -2.93 11.99
N VAL A 66 -1.31 -2.71 11.24
CA VAL A 66 -1.21 -3.17 9.85
C VAL A 66 -1.03 -4.69 9.77
N TYR A 67 -0.26 -5.27 10.69
CA TYR A 67 -0.13 -6.71 10.84
C TYR A 67 -1.47 -7.38 11.13
N ASP A 68 -2.20 -6.92 12.15
CA ASP A 68 -3.52 -7.46 12.52
C ASP A 68 -4.51 -7.37 11.35
N ARG A 69 -4.50 -6.24 10.63
CA ARG A 69 -5.31 -6.05 9.42
C ARG A 69 -4.93 -7.06 8.33
N THR A 70 -3.64 -7.27 8.11
CA THR A 70 -3.13 -8.24 7.13
C THR A 70 -3.57 -9.65 7.48
N ARG A 71 -3.32 -10.11 8.72
CA ARG A 71 -3.73 -11.44 9.20
C ARG A 71 -5.25 -11.64 9.13
N ASN A 72 -6.03 -10.60 9.44
CA ASN A 72 -7.48 -10.66 9.30
C ASN A 72 -7.94 -10.88 7.86
N LYS A 73 -7.21 -10.35 6.87
CA LYS A 73 -7.50 -10.54 5.44
C LYS A 73 -7.04 -11.90 4.94
N GLU A 74 -5.85 -12.35 5.33
CA GLU A 74 -5.38 -13.71 5.03
C GLU A 74 -6.37 -14.77 5.55
N ASN A 75 -6.86 -14.61 6.78
CA ASN A 75 -7.89 -15.49 7.37
C ASN A 75 -9.24 -15.46 6.62
N LYS A 76 -9.46 -14.46 5.76
CA LYS A 76 -10.64 -14.34 4.87
C LYS A 76 -10.36 -14.86 3.46
N GLY A 77 -9.23 -15.51 3.24
CA GLY A 77 -8.83 -16.08 1.94
C GLY A 77 -8.16 -15.09 1.00
N TYR A 78 -7.75 -13.91 1.48
CA TYR A 78 -6.91 -13.03 0.67
C TYR A 78 -5.50 -13.60 0.56
N THR A 79 -4.93 -13.57 -0.62
CA THR A 79 -3.56 -14.02 -0.92
C THR A 79 -2.68 -12.84 -1.28
N LEU A 80 -1.40 -12.93 -0.95
CA LEU A 80 -0.41 -11.93 -1.34
C LEU A 80 -0.28 -11.92 -2.88
N THR A 81 -0.37 -10.74 -3.49
CA THR A 81 -0.17 -10.53 -4.94
C THR A 81 0.94 -9.54 -5.24
N ARG A 82 1.28 -8.69 -4.26
CA ARG A 82 2.55 -7.98 -4.24
C ARG A 82 3.18 -8.15 -2.88
N GLY A 83 4.37 -8.71 -2.88
CA GLY A 83 5.18 -8.92 -1.69
C GLY A 83 5.59 -7.61 -1.02
N PHE A 84 6.39 -7.74 0.03
CA PHE A 84 6.97 -6.59 0.71
C PHE A 84 7.86 -5.79 -0.26
N THR A 85 7.48 -4.55 -0.54
CA THR A 85 8.20 -3.64 -1.44
C THR A 85 8.60 -2.39 -0.69
N ALA A 86 9.89 -2.08 -0.69
CA ALA A 86 10.39 -0.79 -0.24
C ALA A 86 10.24 0.24 -1.37
N PHE A 87 9.73 1.45 -1.11
CA PHE A 87 9.62 2.49 -2.13
C PHE A 87 9.83 3.88 -1.53
N THR A 88 10.21 4.84 -2.36
CA THR A 88 10.35 6.25 -1.94
C THR A 88 9.24 7.11 -2.52
N ALA A 89 8.80 8.08 -1.74
CA ALA A 89 7.83 9.08 -2.17
C ALA A 89 8.22 10.47 -1.62
N PRO A 90 7.85 11.56 -2.33
CA PRO A 90 8.10 12.91 -1.84
C PRO A 90 7.53 13.12 -0.42
N ALA A 91 8.24 13.86 0.44
CA ALA A 91 7.77 14.20 1.79
C ALA A 91 6.42 14.93 1.77
N SER A 92 6.12 15.69 0.72
CA SER A 92 4.81 16.33 0.53
C SER A 92 3.64 15.34 0.47
N LEU A 93 3.90 14.09 0.08
CA LEU A 93 2.90 13.02 0.12
C LEU A 93 2.76 12.35 1.50
N SER A 94 3.74 12.57 2.38
CA SER A 94 3.87 11.86 3.66
C SER A 94 3.44 12.71 4.87
N ASP A 95 2.97 13.94 4.65
CA ASP A 95 2.39 14.78 5.69
C ASP A 95 1.18 14.09 6.35
N PRO A 96 1.20 13.84 7.67
CA PRO A 96 0.10 13.20 8.39
C PRO A 96 -1.26 13.86 8.19
N ALA A 97 -1.32 15.20 8.06
CA ALA A 97 -2.58 15.92 7.88
C ALA A 97 -3.20 15.69 6.49
N SER A 98 -2.34 15.46 5.48
CA SER A 98 -2.71 15.26 4.08
C SER A 98 -2.67 13.80 3.64
N LEU A 99 -2.36 12.87 4.55
CA LEU A 99 -2.12 11.47 4.20
C LEU A 99 -3.33 10.80 3.55
N ARG A 100 -4.54 11.20 3.96
CA ARG A 100 -5.79 10.75 3.34
C ARG A 100 -5.84 11.14 1.87
N THR A 101 -5.65 12.42 1.56
CA THR A 101 -5.72 12.93 0.19
C THR A 101 -4.57 12.41 -0.68
N ASN A 102 -3.44 12.07 -0.07
CA ASN A 102 -2.25 11.57 -0.76
C ASN A 102 -2.21 10.04 -0.95
N ALA A 103 -3.14 9.31 -0.34
CA ALA A 103 -3.15 7.84 -0.32
C ALA A 103 -3.05 7.21 -1.72
N SER A 104 -3.81 7.72 -2.69
CA SER A 104 -3.78 7.22 -4.08
C SER A 104 -2.46 7.51 -4.77
N ALA A 105 -1.84 8.67 -4.51
CA ALA A 105 -0.53 9.01 -5.07
C ALA A 105 0.57 8.09 -4.49
N LEU A 106 0.57 7.84 -3.18
CA LEU A 106 1.47 6.86 -2.55
C LEU A 106 1.30 5.46 -3.16
N ALA A 107 0.05 5.06 -3.43
CA ALA A 107 -0.27 3.80 -4.09
C ALA A 107 0.36 3.68 -5.49
N VAL A 108 0.48 4.78 -6.24
CA VAL A 108 1.15 4.80 -7.56
C VAL A 108 2.66 4.60 -7.39
N HIS A 109 3.29 5.23 -6.39
CA HIS A 109 4.71 5.03 -6.10
C HIS A 109 5.02 3.58 -5.72
N PHE A 110 4.21 2.99 -4.83
CA PHE A 110 4.30 1.56 -4.49
C PHE A 110 4.18 0.67 -5.72
N GLY A 111 3.16 0.89 -6.57
CA GLY A 111 2.94 0.07 -7.75
C GLY A 111 4.11 0.11 -8.74
N ARG A 112 4.72 1.28 -8.95
CA ARG A 112 5.93 1.42 -9.77
C ARG A 112 7.11 0.65 -9.18
N ALA A 113 7.36 0.82 -7.88
CA ALA A 113 8.45 0.13 -7.20
C ALA A 113 8.27 -1.39 -7.20
N ALA A 114 7.04 -1.90 -7.06
CA ALA A 114 6.76 -3.33 -7.08
C ALA A 114 7.08 -3.96 -8.44
N VAL A 115 6.74 -3.26 -9.54
CA VAL A 115 7.10 -3.66 -10.90
C VAL A 115 8.62 -3.61 -11.09
N GLU A 116 9.27 -2.51 -10.70
CA GLU A 116 10.72 -2.33 -10.84
C GLU A 116 11.54 -3.36 -10.06
N GLN A 117 11.05 -3.76 -8.88
CA GLN A 117 11.72 -4.72 -8.00
C GLN A 117 11.27 -6.17 -8.24
N GLY A 118 10.27 -6.40 -9.11
CA GLY A 118 9.76 -7.73 -9.41
C GLY A 118 9.09 -8.41 -8.22
N THR A 119 8.49 -7.64 -7.30
CA THR A 119 7.80 -8.19 -6.11
C THR A 119 6.34 -8.52 -6.38
N GLU A 120 5.93 -8.64 -7.64
CA GLU A 120 4.58 -9.07 -8.02
C GLU A 120 4.56 -10.60 -8.02
N GLU A 121 3.66 -11.21 -7.23
CA GLU A 121 3.51 -12.66 -7.13
C GLU A 121 2.25 -13.12 -7.89
N GLY A 122 2.39 -14.06 -8.83
CA GLY A 122 1.30 -14.58 -9.66
C GLY A 122 1.07 -13.81 -10.97
N ASP A 123 0.42 -14.43 -11.95
CA ASP A 123 0.37 -13.98 -13.36
C ASP A 123 0.03 -12.47 -13.52
N PRO A 124 0.99 -11.64 -13.97
CA PRO A 124 0.83 -10.19 -14.13
C PRO A 124 -0.15 -9.76 -15.25
N ALA A 125 -0.78 -10.71 -15.96
CA ALA A 125 -1.67 -10.46 -17.10
C ALA A 125 -2.90 -9.56 -16.85
N SER A 126 -3.15 -9.10 -15.62
CA SER A 126 -4.35 -8.33 -15.26
C SER A 126 -4.09 -6.98 -14.58
N ILE A 127 -2.85 -6.48 -14.49
CA ILE A 127 -2.59 -5.10 -14.04
C ILE A 127 -2.87 -4.17 -15.23
N PRO A 128 -3.97 -3.37 -15.22
CA PRO A 128 -4.26 -2.49 -16.33
C PRO A 128 -3.20 -1.40 -16.42
N ASN A 129 -2.70 -1.24 -17.64
CA ASN A 129 -1.74 -0.22 -18.03
C ASN A 129 -2.10 1.19 -17.55
N ARG A 130 -1.04 1.90 -17.11
CA ARG A 130 -0.82 3.35 -17.18
C ARG A 130 -1.95 4.19 -17.81
N ARG A 131 -2.37 5.22 -17.09
CA ARG A 131 -2.25 6.58 -17.61
C ARG A 131 -1.46 7.43 -16.62
N LEU A 132 -0.29 7.88 -17.11
CA LEU A 132 0.40 9.08 -16.65
C LEU A 132 -0.45 10.29 -16.99
#